data_AF-A0A6A2ZBS9-F1
#
_entry.id   AF-A0A6A2ZBS9-F1
#
_cell.length_a   1.000
_cell.length_b   1.000
_cell.length_c   1.000
_cell.angle_alpha   90.00
_cell.angle_beta   90.00
_cell.angle_gamma   90.00
#
_symmetry.space_group_name_H-M   'P 1'
#
loop_
_entity.id
_entity.type
_entity.pdbx_description
1 polymer ?
#
loop_
_entity_poly.entity_id
_entity_poly.type
_entity_poly.pdbx_seq_one_letter_code
_entity_poly.pdbx_strand_id
1 'polypeptide(L)'
;MDHDPEFKTLFYDAMESDSQMMNLVVKDSKPVFEDLNSSVDVGGGTGTIARVISEAHPQLKCTMFDLPRVLANVPTTSTGNLKFVAGDLFQYIPSADAILMKLVLHAFSDEDCVKILKRCREAIPRGR
;
A
#
# COMPACT_ATOMS: atom_id res chain seq x y z
N MET A 1 2.03 -15.08 15.77
CA MET A 1 2.83 -14.16 14.94
C MET A 1 3.57 -13.13 15.79
N ASP A 2 2.93 -12.46 16.76
CA ASP A 2 3.58 -11.38 17.54
C ASP A 2 4.59 -11.81 18.63
N HIS A 3 4.68 -13.11 18.95
CA HIS A 3 5.52 -13.60 20.06
C HIS A 3 6.90 -14.15 19.65
N ASP A 4 7.19 -14.20 18.35
CA ASP A 4 8.46 -14.71 17.82
C ASP A 4 9.12 -13.64 16.92
N PRO A 5 10.16 -12.95 17.42
CA PRO A 5 10.89 -11.92 16.68
C PRO A 5 11.58 -12.44 15.41
N GLU A 6 12.03 -13.69 15.41
CA GLU A 6 12.73 -14.30 14.28
C GLU A 6 11.74 -14.61 13.16
N PHE A 7 10.60 -15.20 13.52
CA PHE A 7 9.50 -15.43 12.57
C PHE A 7 8.97 -14.11 11.99
N LYS A 8 8.85 -13.06 12.82
CA LYS A 8 8.40 -11.73 12.36
C LYS A 8 9.36 -11.16 11.31
N THR A 9 10.66 -11.23 11.56
CA THR A 9 11.69 -10.77 10.62
C THR A 9 11.60 -11.53 9.30
N LEU A 10 11.58 -12.87 9.37
CA LEU A 10 11.46 -13.74 8.20
C LEU A 10 10.20 -13.43 7.37
N PHE A 11 9.08 -13.17 8.03
CA PHE A 11 7.83 -12.80 7.36
C PHE A 11 7.97 -11.50 6.57
N TYR A 12 8.52 -10.44 7.18
CA TYR A 12 8.71 -9.16 6.48
C TYR A 12 9.71 -9.27 5.33
N ASP A 13 10.81 -10.00 5.51
CA ASP A 13 11.82 -10.21 4.47
C ASP A 13 11.22 -10.93 3.25
N ALA A 14 10.37 -11.95 3.51
CA ALA A 14 9.67 -12.67 2.44
C ALA A 14 8.69 -11.77 1.68
N MET A 15 7.93 -10.93 2.38
CA MET A 15 7.01 -9.98 1.76
C MET A 15 7.74 -8.89 0.96
N GLU A 16 8.89 -8.42 1.47
CA GLU A 16 9.73 -7.46 0.76
C GLU A 16 10.31 -8.08 -0.52
N SER A 17 10.80 -9.32 -0.44
CA SER A 17 11.34 -10.05 -1.61
C SER A 17 10.31 -10.20 -2.73
N ASP A 18 9.07 -10.60 -2.41
CA ASP A 18 7.97 -10.67 -3.40
C ASP A 18 7.62 -9.28 -3.97
N SER A 19 7.62 -8.26 -3.10
CA SER A 19 7.32 -6.87 -3.50
C SER A 19 8.34 -6.31 -4.50
N GLN A 20 9.62 -6.71 -4.44
CA GLN A 20 10.63 -6.28 -5.41
C GLN A 20 10.32 -6.74 -6.84
N MET A 21 9.61 -7.85 -7.01
CA MET A 21 9.19 -8.29 -8.36
C MET A 21 8.17 -7.34 -8.99
N MET A 22 7.42 -6.57 -8.19
CA MET A 22 6.50 -5.55 -8.71
C MET A 22 7.24 -4.44 -9.47
N ASN A 23 8.54 -4.25 -9.27
CA ASN A 23 9.35 -3.29 -10.03
C ASN A 23 9.30 -3.55 -11.54
N LEU A 24 9.23 -4.83 -11.93
CA LEU A 24 9.13 -5.22 -13.34
C LEU A 24 7.76 -4.83 -13.90
N VAL A 25 6.70 -5.07 -13.13
CA VAL A 25 5.33 -4.77 -13.55
C VAL A 25 5.07 -3.26 -13.61
N VAL A 26 5.49 -2.51 -12.58
CA VAL A 26 5.23 -1.06 -12.48
C VAL A 26 5.92 -0.30 -13.61
N LYS A 27 7.16 -0.66 -13.96
CA LYS A 27 7.90 0.01 -15.04
C LYS A 27 7.23 -0.15 -16.41
N ASP A 28 6.61 -1.30 -16.65
CA ASP A 28 5.97 -1.64 -17.94
C ASP A 28 4.47 -1.30 -17.98
N SER A 29 3.87 -0.93 -16.84
CA SER A 29 2.43 -0.63 -16.72
C SER A 29 2.13 0.88 -16.65
N LYS A 30 2.99 1.72 -17.26
CA LYS A 30 2.79 3.18 -17.27
C LYS A 30 1.36 3.64 -17.60
N PRO A 31 0.65 3.05 -18.59
CA PRO A 31 -0.71 3.48 -18.92
C PRO A 31 -1.71 3.35 -17.77
N VAL A 32 -1.46 2.47 -16.79
CA VAL A 32 -2.33 2.32 -15.60
C VAL A 32 -2.29 3.57 -14.72
N PHE A 33 -1.19 4.32 -14.74
CA PHE A 33 -0.93 5.45 -13.86
C PHE A 33 -0.99 6.82 -14.55
N GLU A 34 -1.15 6.87 -15.88
CA GLU A 34 -1.05 8.12 -16.67
C GLU A 34 -2.10 9.18 -16.31
N ASP A 35 -3.33 8.78 -15.95
CA ASP A 35 -4.43 9.69 -15.63
C ASP A 35 -4.71 9.84 -14.12
N LEU A 36 -3.85 9.27 -13.27
CA LEU A 36 -4.00 9.30 -11.82
C LEU A 36 -3.22 10.47 -11.21
N ASN A 37 -3.85 11.22 -10.30
CA ASN A 37 -3.16 12.25 -9.50
C ASN A 37 -2.68 11.70 -8.17
N SER A 38 -3.32 10.65 -7.67
CA SER A 38 -3.02 10.04 -6.38
C SER A 38 -3.26 8.53 -6.34
N SER A 39 -2.41 7.82 -5.59
CA SER A 39 -2.59 6.40 -5.28
C SER A 39 -2.34 6.13 -3.80
N VAL A 40 -2.99 5.09 -3.28
CA VAL A 40 -2.70 4.53 -1.94
C VAL A 40 -2.40 3.04 -2.02
N ASP A 41 -1.30 2.64 -1.41
CA ASP A 41 -0.88 1.24 -1.20
C ASP A 41 -1.32 0.81 0.21
N VAL A 42 -2.43 0.09 0.28
CA VAL A 42 -3.06 -0.35 1.53
C VAL A 42 -2.43 -1.67 1.97
N GLY A 43 -2.00 -1.76 3.23
CA GLY A 43 -1.23 -2.90 3.72
C GLY A 43 0.18 -2.95 3.12
N GLY A 44 0.76 -1.79 2.81
CA GLY A 44 2.00 -1.66 2.05
C GLY A 44 3.28 -2.11 2.77
N GLY A 45 3.21 -2.52 4.05
CA GLY A 45 4.33 -3.13 4.78
C GLY A 45 5.53 -2.20 4.94
N THR A 46 6.62 -2.49 4.24
CA THR A 46 7.84 -1.65 4.22
C THR A 46 7.77 -0.47 3.26
N GLY A 47 6.69 -0.38 2.46
CA GLY A 47 6.46 0.65 1.46
C GLY A 47 7.30 0.49 0.19
N THR A 48 7.87 -0.70 -0.05
CA THR A 48 8.68 -1.00 -1.23
C THR A 48 7.92 -0.69 -2.53
N ILE A 49 6.67 -1.16 -2.64
CA ILE A 49 5.86 -0.95 -3.86
C ILE A 49 5.54 0.54 -4.04
N ALA A 50 5.05 1.21 -3.00
CA ALA A 50 4.76 2.64 -3.04
C ALA A 50 5.99 3.47 -3.44
N ARG A 51 7.20 3.13 -2.98
CA ARG A 51 8.45 3.79 -3.37
C ARG A 51 8.74 3.64 -4.85
N VAL A 52 8.63 2.42 -5.36
CA VAL A 52 8.88 2.11 -6.77
C VAL A 52 7.91 2.83 -7.69
N ILE A 53 6.62 2.85 -7.34
CA ILE A 53 5.61 3.61 -8.07
C ILE A 53 5.93 5.11 -8.03
N SER A 54 6.29 5.64 -6.86
CA SER A 54 6.60 7.06 -6.70
C SER A 54 7.80 7.51 -7.53
N GLU A 55 8.84 6.67 -7.64
CA GLU A 55 10.05 6.93 -8.45
C GLU A 55 9.77 6.80 -9.95
N ALA A 56 8.94 5.84 -10.36
CA ALA A 56 8.56 5.64 -11.76
C ALA A 56 7.59 6.73 -12.28
N HIS A 57 6.77 7.30 -11.39
CA HIS A 57 5.74 8.29 -11.70
C HIS A 57 5.84 9.53 -10.79
N PRO A 58 6.82 10.44 -11.02
CA PRO A 58 7.06 11.59 -10.14
C PRO A 58 5.88 12.56 -9.97
N GLN A 59 4.95 12.57 -10.93
CA GLN A 59 3.72 13.37 -10.89
C GLN A 59 2.63 12.78 -9.98
N LEU A 60 2.68 11.48 -9.69
CA LEU A 60 1.67 10.76 -8.94
C LEU A 60 1.92 10.90 -7.44
N LYS A 61 0.95 11.41 -6.68
CA LYS A 61 1.05 11.44 -5.21
C LYS A 61 0.81 10.04 -4.66
N CYS A 62 1.81 9.44 -4.04
CA CYS A 62 1.73 8.10 -3.50
C CYS A 62 1.58 8.14 -1.98
N THR A 63 0.69 7.32 -1.46
CA THR A 63 0.53 7.10 -0.01
C THR A 63 0.75 5.63 0.31
N MET A 64 1.68 5.33 1.20
CA MET A 64 1.76 4.02 1.84
C MET A 64 0.90 4.06 3.10
N PHE A 65 -0.03 3.11 3.25
CA PHE A 65 -0.97 3.04 4.36
C PHE A 65 -0.91 1.68 5.06
N ASP A 66 -0.60 1.68 6.36
CA ASP A 66 -0.56 0.46 7.17
C ASP A 66 -0.83 0.77 8.66
N LEU A 67 -0.88 -0.26 9.50
CA LEU A 67 -1.10 -0.14 10.93
C LEU A 67 0.02 0.66 11.61
N PRO A 68 -0.27 1.41 12.70
CA PRO A 68 0.74 2.16 13.45
C PRO A 68 1.95 1.33 13.88
N ARG A 69 1.72 0.08 14.27
CA ARG A 69 2.79 -0.85 14.69
C ARG A 69 3.73 -1.26 13.54
N VAL A 70 3.25 -1.23 12.29
CA VAL A 70 4.08 -1.53 11.11
C VAL A 70 4.93 -0.30 10.80
N LEU A 71 4.32 0.88 10.76
CA LEU A 71 5.03 2.14 10.50
C LEU A 71 6.11 2.46 11.54
N ALA A 72 5.94 2.01 12.79
CA ALA A 72 6.96 2.16 13.84
C ALA A 72 8.27 1.41 13.54
N ASN A 73 8.25 0.41 12.64
CA ASN A 73 9.39 -0.46 12.35
C ASN A 73 10.04 -0.18 10.99
N VAL A 74 9.60 0.85 10.25
CA VAL A 74 10.08 1.12 8.89
C VAL A 74 10.51 2.59 8.75
N PRO A 75 11.46 2.91 7.85
CA PRO A 75 11.82 4.29 7.58
C PRO A 75 10.63 5.03 6.93
N THR A 76 9.96 5.87 7.71
CA THR A 76 8.75 6.63 7.29
C THR A 76 9.04 8.04 6.81
N THR A 77 10.32 8.36 6.56
CA THR A 77 10.72 9.66 6.03
C THR A 77 10.04 9.88 4.68
N SER A 78 9.14 10.86 4.61
CA SER A 78 8.47 11.20 3.35
C SER A 78 9.48 11.79 2.38
N THR A 79 9.50 11.29 1.15
CA THR A 79 10.44 11.69 0.10
C THR A 79 9.67 12.03 -1.16
N GLY A 80 9.88 13.25 -1.68
CA GLY A 80 9.26 13.68 -2.94
C GLY A 80 7.72 13.58 -2.90
N ASN A 81 7.18 12.70 -3.75
CA ASN A 81 5.75 12.44 -3.93
C ASN A 81 5.20 11.28 -3.07
N LEU A 82 6.01 10.65 -2.21
CA LEU A 82 5.59 9.56 -1.32
C LEU A 82 5.39 10.02 0.13
N LYS A 83 4.25 9.63 0.73
CA LYS A 83 3.93 9.81 2.15
C LYS A 83 3.59 8.49 2.83
N PHE A 84 3.81 8.42 4.14
CA PHE A 84 3.46 7.29 4.99
C PHE A 84 2.34 7.69 5.95
N VAL A 85 1.28 6.89 6.00
CA VAL A 85 0.09 7.15 6.84
C VAL A 85 -0.21 5.93 7.68
N ALA A 86 -0.26 6.12 9.01
CA ALA A 86 -0.67 5.08 9.94
C ALA A 86 -2.20 5.07 10.07
N GLY A 87 -2.82 3.90 10.04
CA GLY A 87 -4.25 3.75 10.33
C GLY A 87 -4.73 2.31 10.24
N ASP A 88 -6.04 2.14 10.39
CA ASP A 88 -6.72 0.85 10.34
C ASP A 88 -7.67 0.84 9.14
N LEU A 89 -7.41 -0.07 8.19
CA LEU A 89 -8.18 -0.22 6.96
C LEU A 89 -9.66 -0.58 7.20
N PHE A 90 -10.01 -1.13 8.37
CA PHE A 90 -11.40 -1.37 8.74
C PHE A 90 -12.14 -0.08 9.14
N GLN A 91 -11.38 0.93 9.60
CA GLN A 91 -11.92 2.22 10.00
C GLN A 91 -11.98 3.19 8.83
N TYR A 92 -10.87 3.37 8.11
CA TYR A 92 -10.81 4.25 6.93
C TYR A 92 -9.66 3.87 6.00
N ILE A 93 -9.74 4.34 4.76
CA ILE A 93 -8.65 4.31 3.79
C ILE A 93 -8.44 5.75 3.30
N PRO A 94 -7.19 6.25 3.22
CA PRO A 94 -6.91 7.58 2.66
C PRO A 94 -7.51 7.75 1.27
N SER A 95 -8.09 8.92 1.00
CA SER A 95 -8.67 9.18 -0.32
C SER A 95 -7.59 9.27 -1.39
N ALA A 96 -7.82 8.59 -2.52
CA ALA A 96 -6.93 8.56 -3.67
C ALA A 96 -7.71 8.15 -4.94
N ASP A 97 -7.14 8.43 -6.12
CA ASP A 97 -7.75 8.05 -7.40
C ASP A 97 -7.67 6.53 -7.64
N ALA A 98 -6.63 5.88 -7.10
CA ALA A 98 -6.48 4.43 -7.14
C ALA A 98 -6.03 3.85 -5.80
N ILE A 99 -6.42 2.60 -5.56
CA ILE A 99 -6.06 1.82 -4.38
C ILE A 99 -5.36 0.54 -4.86
N LEU A 100 -4.17 0.30 -4.35
CA LEU A 100 -3.44 -0.94 -4.50
C LEU A 100 -3.58 -1.77 -3.22
N MET A 101 -3.85 -3.06 -3.37
CA MET A 101 -3.88 -4.05 -2.28
C MET A 101 -3.13 -5.29 -2.73
N LYS A 102 -1.84 -5.36 -2.46
CA LYS A 102 -1.02 -6.54 -2.74
C LYS A 102 -1.00 -7.42 -1.50
N LEU A 103 -1.40 -8.69 -1.66
CA LEU A 103 -1.35 -9.68 -0.57
C LEU A 103 -2.11 -9.26 0.71
N VAL A 104 -3.20 -8.48 0.56
CA VAL A 104 -4.04 -8.05 1.69
C VAL A 104 -5.25 -8.95 1.88
N LEU A 105 -6.14 -9.00 0.88
CA LEU A 105 -7.46 -9.62 1.02
C LEU A 105 -7.41 -11.12 1.36
N HIS A 106 -6.36 -11.84 0.94
CA HIS A 106 -6.22 -13.27 1.22
C HIS A 106 -6.02 -13.60 2.71
N ALA A 107 -5.74 -12.59 3.55
CA ALA A 107 -5.57 -12.76 4.99
C ALA A 107 -6.89 -12.62 5.77
N PHE A 108 -8.00 -12.32 5.10
CA PHE A 108 -9.30 -12.00 5.72
C PHE A 108 -10.40 -12.93 5.26
N SER A 109 -11.48 -13.04 6.05
CA SER A 109 -12.70 -13.74 5.61
C SER A 109 -13.41 -12.96 4.50
N ASP A 110 -14.36 -13.59 3.82
CA ASP A 110 -15.16 -12.94 2.77
C ASP A 110 -15.95 -11.74 3.33
N GLU A 111 -16.53 -11.87 4.53
CA GLU A 111 -17.27 -10.79 5.19
C GLU A 111 -16.37 -9.58 5.47
N ASP A 112 -15.15 -9.84 5.91
CA ASP A 112 -14.18 -8.78 6.15
C ASP A 112 -13.68 -8.18 4.84
N CYS A 113 -13.40 -8.99 3.82
CA CYS A 113 -13.06 -8.51 2.48
C CYS A 113 -14.14 -7.55 1.93
N VAL A 114 -15.42 -7.88 2.10
CA VAL A 114 -16.52 -6.99 1.69
C VAL A 114 -16.51 -5.66 2.46
N LYS A 115 -16.20 -5.67 3.76
CA LYS A 115 -16.07 -4.43 4.55
C LYS A 115 -14.90 -3.57 4.03
N ILE A 116 -13.75 -4.20 3.79
CA ILE A 116 -12.54 -3.54 3.27
C ILE A 116 -12.83 -2.92 1.91
N LEU A 117 -13.43 -3.68 0.99
CA LEU A 117 -13.77 -3.20 -0.36
C LEU A 117 -14.78 -2.04 -0.32
N LYS A 118 -15.70 -2.02 0.65
CA LYS A 118 -16.59 -0.86 0.88
C LYS A 118 -15.81 0.38 1.32
N ARG A 119 -14.83 0.24 2.22
CA ARG A 119 -13.92 1.35 2.59
C ARG A 119 -13.12 1.84 1.38
N CYS A 120 -12.64 0.94 0.53
CA CYS A 120 -11.97 1.31 -0.71
C CYS A 120 -12.89 2.13 -1.62
N ARG A 121 -14.16 1.71 -1.76
CA ARG A 121 -15.14 2.41 -2.59
C ARG A 121 -15.45 3.82 -2.08
N GLU A 122 -15.49 4.01 -0.76
CA GLU A 122 -15.70 5.30 -0.11
C GLU A 122 -14.49 6.24 -0.27
N ALA A 123 -13.28 5.68 -0.25
CA ALA A 123 -12.03 6.42 -0.37
C ALA A 123 -11.76 6.92 -1.79
N ILE A 124 -12.21 6.19 -2.82
CA ILE A 124 -12.11 6.64 -4.21
C ILE A 124 -13.14 7.75 -4.46
N PRO A 125 -12.71 9.00 -4.74
CA PRO A 125 -13.63 10.07 -5.10
C PRO A 125 -14.53 9.60 -6.23
N ARG A 126 -15.82 9.91 -6.16
CA ARG A 126 -16.69 9.73 -7.32
C ARG A 126 -16.11 10.63 -8.42
N GLY A 127 -15.60 9.99 -9.47
CA GLY A 127 -14.85 10.66 -10.53
C GLY A 127 -15.65 11.77 -11.21
N ARG A 128 -14.89 12.59 -11.93
CA ARG A 128 -15.30 13.66 -12.83
C ARG A 128 -16.23 13.15 -13.94
#